data_AF-X8AGA7-F1
#
_entry.id   AF-X8AGA7-F1
#
_cell.length_a   1.000
_cell.length_b   1.000
_cell.length_c   1.000
_cell.angle_alpha   90.00
_cell.angle_beta   90.00
_cell.angle_gamma   90.00
#
_symmetry.space_group_name_H-M   'P 1'
#
loop_
_entity.id
_entity.type
_entity.pdbx_description
1 polymer ?
#
loop_
_entity_poly.entity_id
_entity_poly.type
_entity_poly.pdbx_seq_one_letter_code
_entity_poly.pdbx_strand_id
1 'polypeptide(L)' 'MFRDLTRLSAAGIPTIALVFGNSTAGGAYVPGMSDHVVMIKERSKVFLAGRRW' A
#
# COMPACT_ATOMS: atom_id res chain seq x y z
N MET A 1 2.55 -5.00 11.52
CA MET A 1 2.25 -4.11 10.39
C MET A 1 0.84 -4.32 9.82
N PHE A 2 0.54 -5.37 9.04
CA PHE A 2 -0.81 -5.53 8.44
C PHE A 2 -1.95 -5.65 9.47
N ARG A 3 -1.72 -6.41 10.55
CA ARG A 3 -2.64 -6.50 11.68
C ARG A 3 -2.96 -5.13 12.30
N ASP A 4 -1.98 -4.24 12.32
CA ASP A 4 -2.11 -2.92 12.95
C ASP A 4 -2.88 -1.97 12.04
N LEU A 5 -2.71 -2.05 10.71
CA LEU A 5 -3.53 -1.34 9.74
C LEU A 5 -5.02 -1.74 9.87
N THR A 6 -5.31 -3.03 9.99
CA THR A 6 -6.68 -3.50 10.27
C THR A 6 -7.17 -3.02 11.65
N ARG A 7 -6.28 -3.02 12.65
CA ARG A 7 -6.38 -2.34 13.96
C ARG A 7 -7.01 -0.94 13.85
N LEU A 8 -6.29 -0.09 13.13
CA LEU A 8 -6.57 1.33 12.97
C LEU A 8 -7.84 1.55 12.15
N SER A 9 -8.02 0.82 11.05
CA SER A 9 -9.23 0.87 10.23
C SER A 9 -10.48 0.50 11.04
N ALA A 10 -10.43 -0.56 11.85
CA ALA A 10 -11.54 -0.94 12.73
C ALA A 10 -11.84 0.10 13.83
N ALA A 11 -10.83 0.84 14.28
CA ALA A 11 -10.98 1.94 15.23
C ALA A 11 -11.44 3.26 14.56
N GLY A 12 -11.65 3.28 13.24
CA GLY A 12 -12.01 4.49 12.48
C GLY A 12 -10.86 5.50 12.36
N ILE A 13 -9.61 5.08 12.60
CA ILE A 13 -8.43 5.93 12.46
C ILE A 13 -7.95 5.82 11.00
N PRO A 14 -8.01 6.91 10.22
CA PRO A 14 -7.66 6.88 8.80
C PRO A 14 -6.17 6.62 8.61
N THR A 15 -5.85 5.76 7.65
CA THR A 15 -4.51 5.35 7.27
C THR A 15 -4.16 5.89 5.89
N ILE A 16 -2.95 6.45 5.74
CA ILE A 16 -2.50 7.08 4.50
C ILE A 16 -1.19 6.44 4.05
N ALA A 17 -1.15 5.92 2.82
CA ALA A 17 0.05 5.38 2.19
C ALA A 17 0.60 6.32 1.12
N LEU A 18 1.87 6.72 1.27
CA LEU A 18 2.63 7.46 0.27
C LEU A 18 3.58 6.49 -0.45
N VAL A 19 3.32 6.21 -1.72
CA VAL A 19 4.13 5.28 -2.51
C VAL A 19 5.06 6.09 -3.42
N PHE A 20 6.35 6.11 -3.09
CA PHE A 20 7.38 6.84 -3.85
C PHE A 20 8.09 6.00 -4.93
N GLY A 21 7.81 4.70 -5.00
CA GLY A 21 8.50 3.77 -5.89
C GLY A 21 7.73 2.46 -6.06
N ASN A 22 8.45 1.35 -6.32
CA ASN A 22 7.82 0.06 -6.55
C ASN A 22 7.50 -0.64 -5.22
N SER A 23 6.26 -1.09 -5.04
CA SER A 23 5.84 -1.89 -3.90
C SER A 23 5.36 -3.26 -4.39
N THR A 24 6.18 -4.29 -4.12
CA THR A 24 6.03 -5.64 -4.68
C THR A 24 5.66 -6.65 -3.59
N ALA A 25 4.89 -7.68 -3.95
CA ALA A 25 4.56 -8.82 -3.09
C ALA A 25 3.97 -8.38 -1.74
N GLY A 26 4.61 -8.71 -0.63
CA GLY A 26 4.17 -8.31 0.71
C GLY A 26 4.03 -6.79 0.87
N GLY A 27 4.84 -6.00 0.18
CA GLY A 27 4.77 -4.54 0.25
C GLY A 27 3.48 -3.97 -0.35
N ALA A 28 2.86 -4.67 -1.32
CA ALA A 28 1.67 -4.19 -2.00
C ALA A 28 0.43 -4.12 -1.09
N TYR A 29 0.42 -4.87 0.02
CA TYR A 29 -0.65 -4.82 1.00
C TYR A 29 -0.70 -3.52 1.79
N VAL A 30 0.40 -2.77 1.91
CA VAL A 30 0.40 -1.49 2.63
C VAL A 30 -0.51 -0.46 1.96
N PRO A 31 -0.32 -0.10 0.67
CA PRO A 31 -1.28 0.75 -0.03
C PRO A 31 -2.64 0.06 -0.21
N GLY A 32 -2.68 -1.27 -0.39
CA GLY A 32 -3.94 -2.00 -0.53
C GLY A 32 -4.82 -2.03 0.74
N MET A 33 -4.23 -1.81 1.92
CA MET A 33 -4.92 -1.77 3.21
C MET A 33 -4.97 -0.37 3.82
N SER A 34 -4.62 0.67 3.06
CA SER A 34 -4.70 2.06 3.51
C SER A 34 -5.96 2.74 2.96
N ASP A 35 -6.59 3.61 3.74
CA ASP A 35 -7.81 4.32 3.35
C ASP A 35 -7.55 5.36 2.25
N HIS A 36 -6.38 5.99 2.29
CA HIS A 36 -5.93 6.91 1.26
C HIS A 36 -4.56 6.50 0.73
N VAL A 37 -4.40 6.55 -0.59
CA VAL A 37 -3.14 6.18 -1.25
C VAL A 37 -2.75 7.30 -2.20
N VAL A 38 -1.54 7.82 -2.03
CA VAL A 38 -0.93 8.79 -2.95
C VAL A 38 0.22 8.09 -3.66
N MET A 39 0.16 8.10 -5.00
CA MET A 39 1.16 7.49 -5.87
C MET A 39 1.70 8.52 -6.84
N ILE A 40 3.01 8.47 -7.11
CA ILE A 40 3.63 9.30 -8.14
C ILE A 40 3.36 8.64 -9.50
N LYS A 41 2.65 9.36 -10.37
CA LYS A 41 2.40 8.91 -11.74
C LYS A 41 3.71 8.51 -12.42
N GLU A 42 3.71 7.35 -13.08
CA GLU A 42 4.85 6.75 -13.81
C GLU A 42 6.09 6.37 -12.98
N ARG A 43 6.21 6.81 -11.71
CA ARG A 43 7.30 6.41 -10.80
C ARG A 43 6.91 5.39 -9.75
N SER A 44 5.60 5.25 -9.48
CA SER A 44 5.10 4.34 -8.45
C SER A 44 4.29 3.22 -9.07
N LYS A 45 4.62 1.98 -8.70
CA LYS A 45 3.89 0.78 -9.15
C LYS A 45 3.66 -0.16 -7.98
N VAL A 46 2.44 -0.67 -7.85
CA VAL A 46 2.05 -1.62 -6.80
C VAL A 46 1.60 -2.92 -7.46
N PHE A 47 2.20 -4.05 -7.08
CA PHE A 47 1.85 -5.35 -7.66
C PHE A 47 2.16 -6.52 -6.72
N LEU A 48 1.23 -7.48 -6.62
CA LEU A 48 1.40 -8.68 -5.80
C LEU A 48 2.45 -9.65 -6.36
N ALA A 49 2.57 -9.72 -7.68
CA ALA A 49 3.66 -10.38 -8.37
C ALA A 49 4.07 -9.51 -9.56
N GLY A 50 5.34 -9.11 -9.62
CA GLY A 50 5.86 -8.38 -10.76
C GLY A 50 5.90 -9.29 -11.98
N ARG A 51 5.56 -8.76 -13.16
CA ARG A 51 5.85 -9.47 -14.42
C ARG A 51 7.37 -9.57 -14.55
N ARG A 52 7.87 -10.80 -14.67
CA ARG A 52 9.27 -11.08 -15.01
C ARG A 52 9.37 -11.19 -16.52
N TRP A 53 9.72 -10.09 -17.18
CA TRP A 53 10.43 -10.03 -18.47
C TRP A 53 11.11 -8.66 -18.55
#